data_AF-A0A059J723-F1
#
_entry.id   AF-A0A059J723-F1
#
_cell.length_a   1.000
_cell.length_b   1.000
_cell.length_c   1.000
_cell.angle_alpha   90.00
_cell.angle_beta   90.00
_cell.angle_gamma   90.00
#
_symmetry.space_group_name_H-M   'P 1'
#
loop_
_entity.id
_entity.type
_entity.pdbx_description
1 polymer ?
#
loop_
_entity_poly.entity_id
_entity_poly.type
_entity_poly.pdbx_seq_one_letter_code
_entity_poly.pdbx_strand_id
1 'polypeptide(L)'
;MEVKLADFENVFESPNDFPIQPLAVRSPEVWLRLPWGPSADIWNLGLLFVRIRFQALLLDLRSPDIDEFRRKIMYLTKMKRLFGLNNPWPDAFLKSGRADDLGLVDSLVAQTKTPSLESFLASRNGSEVEIDFATRMLQIDPAKRWTAEQLLGHRWVAS
;
A
#
# COMPACT_ATOMS: atom_id res chain seq x y z
N MET A 1 -16.66 20.12 -11.20
CA MET A 1 -16.29 18.92 -11.98
C MET A 1 -16.74 17.72 -11.16
N GLU A 2 -17.57 16.85 -11.72
CA GLU A 2 -18.02 15.61 -11.08
C GLU A 2 -17.12 14.47 -11.58
N VAL A 3 -16.66 13.59 -10.68
CA VAL A 3 -15.81 12.43 -11.02
C VAL A 3 -16.53 11.16 -10.61
N LYS A 4 -16.46 10.12 -11.46
CA LYS A 4 -17.06 8.81 -11.23
C LYS A 4 -16.05 7.71 -11.51
N LEU A 5 -16.13 6.62 -10.75
CA LEU A 5 -15.45 5.37 -11.11
C LEU A 5 -16.10 4.80 -12.36
N ALA A 6 -15.27 4.22 -13.22
CA ALA A 6 -15.66 3.59 -14.47
C ALA A 6 -14.79 2.33 -14.67
N ASP A 7 -15.04 1.57 -15.74
CA ASP A 7 -14.28 0.37 -16.11
C ASP A 7 -14.33 -0.72 -15.02
N PHE A 8 -15.53 -1.27 -14.81
CA PHE A 8 -15.79 -2.30 -13.80
C PHE A 8 -15.53 -3.74 -14.30
N GLU A 9 -14.80 -3.92 -15.41
CA GLU A 9 -14.49 -5.24 -15.98
C GLU A 9 -13.62 -6.09 -15.04
N ASN A 10 -12.92 -5.45 -14.11
CA ASN A 10 -12.06 -6.09 -13.11
C ASN A 10 -12.62 -5.96 -11.68
N VAL A 11 -13.95 -5.91 -11.52
CA VAL A 11 -14.63 -6.00 -10.22
C VAL A 11 -14.87 -7.46 -9.88
N PHE A 12 -14.64 -7.81 -8.63
CA PHE A 12 -14.75 -9.17 -8.15
C PHE A 12 -15.30 -9.21 -6.73
N GLU A 13 -16.00 -10.29 -6.40
CA GLU A 13 -16.51 -10.52 -5.05
C GLU A 13 -15.38 -10.93 -4.09
N SER A 14 -15.40 -10.38 -2.88
CA SER A 14 -14.47 -10.70 -1.79
C SER A 14 -15.16 -11.54 -0.70
N PRO A 15 -14.42 -12.35 0.09
CA PRO A 15 -12.97 -12.50 0.07
C PRO A 15 -12.49 -13.39 -1.08
N ASN A 16 -11.33 -13.08 -1.63
CA ASN A 16 -10.68 -13.88 -2.67
C ASN A 16 -9.15 -13.69 -2.63
N ASP A 17 -8.38 -14.50 -3.36
CA ASP A 17 -6.91 -14.52 -3.31
C ASP A 17 -6.20 -14.57 -4.68
N PHE A 18 -6.95 -14.58 -5.79
CA PHE A 18 -6.36 -14.48 -7.12
C PHE A 18 -5.73 -13.08 -7.35
N PRO A 19 -4.77 -12.96 -8.27
CA PRO A 19 -4.05 -11.71 -8.45
C PRO A 19 -4.95 -10.64 -9.07
N ILE A 20 -5.10 -9.52 -8.37
CA ILE A 20 -5.71 -8.27 -8.84
C ILE A 20 -4.66 -7.16 -8.91
N GLN A 21 -5.09 -5.98 -9.34
CA GLN A 21 -4.34 -4.71 -9.33
C GLN A 21 -3.10 -4.68 -10.23
N PRO A 22 -2.89 -3.57 -10.97
CA PRO A 22 -1.61 -3.32 -11.63
C PRO A 22 -0.44 -3.29 -10.64
N LEU A 23 0.77 -3.65 -11.09
CA LEU A 23 1.96 -3.79 -10.23
C LEU A 23 2.22 -2.57 -9.32
N ALA A 24 2.11 -1.37 -9.88
CA ALA A 24 2.41 -0.11 -9.19
C ALA A 24 1.38 0.28 -8.11
N VAL A 25 0.23 -0.40 -8.06
CA VAL A 25 -0.81 -0.16 -7.05
C VAL A 25 -1.18 -1.40 -6.25
N ARG A 26 -0.57 -2.56 -6.56
CA ARG A 26 -0.87 -3.81 -5.87
C ARG A 26 -0.57 -3.73 -4.37
N SER A 27 -1.51 -4.18 -3.53
CA SER A 27 -1.38 -4.14 -2.07
C SER A 27 -0.52 -5.29 -1.52
N PRO A 28 -0.02 -5.20 -0.26
CA PRO A 28 0.81 -6.24 0.35
C PRO A 28 0.15 -7.62 0.40
N GLU A 29 -1.12 -7.69 0.79
CA GLU A 29 -1.87 -8.94 0.86
C GLU A 29 -2.05 -9.59 -0.53
N VAL A 30 -2.22 -8.80 -1.58
CA VAL A 30 -2.30 -9.30 -2.96
C VAL A 30 -0.93 -9.81 -3.44
N TRP A 31 0.17 -9.11 -3.10
CA TRP A 31 1.53 -9.60 -3.39
C TRP A 31 1.85 -10.93 -2.69
N LEU A 32 1.31 -11.15 -1.49
CA LEU A 32 1.48 -12.37 -0.71
C LEU A 32 0.51 -13.49 -1.10
N ARG A 33 -0.45 -13.21 -2.01
CA ARG A 33 -1.57 -14.08 -2.38
C ARG A 33 -2.37 -14.52 -1.16
N LEU A 34 -2.77 -13.56 -0.35
CA LEU A 34 -3.65 -13.73 0.80
C LEU A 34 -5.04 -13.21 0.48
N PRO A 35 -6.08 -13.63 1.23
CA PRO A 35 -7.41 -13.10 1.08
C PRO A 35 -7.43 -11.57 1.15
N TRP A 36 -8.01 -10.95 0.12
CA TRP A 36 -8.20 -9.51 0.03
C TRP A 36 -9.70 -9.16 0.04
N GLY A 37 -9.98 -7.86 0.25
CA GLY A 37 -11.32 -7.29 0.25
C GLY A 37 -11.26 -5.77 -0.01
N PRO A 38 -12.30 -5.01 0.37
CA PRO A 38 -12.39 -3.56 0.09
C PRO A 38 -11.18 -2.73 0.58
N SER A 39 -10.44 -3.22 1.59
CA SER A 39 -9.19 -2.59 2.04
C SER A 39 -8.10 -2.51 0.95
N ALA A 40 -8.15 -3.38 -0.07
CA ALA A 40 -7.25 -3.33 -1.21
C ALA A 40 -7.53 -2.09 -2.09
N ASP A 41 -8.80 -1.69 -2.23
CA ASP A 41 -9.17 -0.46 -2.94
C ASP A 41 -8.76 0.78 -2.16
N ILE A 42 -8.85 0.75 -0.82
CA ILE A 42 -8.34 1.82 0.04
C ILE A 42 -6.84 2.02 -0.15
N TRP A 43 -6.08 0.94 -0.32
CA TRP A 43 -4.65 1.03 -0.64
C TRP A 43 -4.43 1.73 -1.99
N ASN A 44 -5.22 1.38 -3.03
CA ASN A 44 -5.15 2.05 -4.34
C ASN A 44 -5.49 3.54 -4.22
N LEU A 45 -6.53 3.88 -3.46
CA LEU A 45 -6.92 5.26 -3.19
C LEU A 45 -5.80 6.04 -2.50
N GLY A 46 -5.13 5.44 -1.50
CA GLY A 46 -3.99 6.07 -0.82
C GLY A 46 -2.83 6.39 -1.77
N LEU A 47 -2.47 5.45 -2.66
CA LEU A 47 -1.44 5.68 -3.67
C LEU A 47 -1.86 6.74 -4.69
N LEU A 48 -3.14 6.74 -5.08
CA LEU A 48 -3.70 7.74 -5.99
C LEU A 48 -3.70 9.14 -5.36
N PHE A 49 -4.08 9.25 -4.09
CA PHE A 49 -3.99 10.49 -3.32
C PHE A 49 -2.56 11.04 -3.35
N VAL A 50 -1.57 10.18 -3.04
CA VAL A 50 -0.17 10.60 -3.06
C VAL A 50 0.27 11.05 -4.47
N ARG A 51 -0.16 10.31 -5.51
CA ARG A 51 0.13 10.67 -6.90
C ARG A 51 -0.45 12.03 -7.28
N ILE A 52 -1.70 12.30 -6.96
CA ILE A 52 -2.38 13.54 -7.35
C ILE A 52 -1.84 14.71 -6.53
N ARG A 53 -1.79 14.55 -5.20
CA ARG A 53 -1.47 15.66 -4.29
C ARG A 53 0.02 15.98 -4.23
N PHE A 54 0.89 14.97 -4.35
CA PHE A 54 2.34 15.12 -4.18
C PHE A 54 3.13 14.80 -5.45
N GLN A 55 2.44 14.54 -6.58
CA GLN A 55 3.05 14.22 -7.88
C GLN A 55 4.07 13.07 -7.80
N ALA A 56 3.80 12.10 -6.92
CA ALA A 56 4.74 11.04 -6.58
C ALA A 56 4.19 9.64 -6.87
N LEU A 57 4.99 8.82 -7.55
CA LEU A 57 4.72 7.41 -7.79
C LEU A 57 5.52 6.57 -6.78
N LEU A 58 4.93 6.29 -5.62
CA LEU A 58 5.64 5.60 -4.53
C LEU A 58 6.12 4.20 -4.90
N LEU A 59 5.42 3.50 -5.80
CA LEU A 59 5.70 2.09 -6.11
C LEU A 59 5.96 1.83 -7.60
N ASP A 60 6.25 2.86 -8.41
CA ASP A 60 6.77 2.65 -9.77
C ASP A 60 8.25 2.25 -9.70
N LEU A 61 8.53 0.95 -9.68
CA LEU A 61 9.88 0.40 -9.54
C LEU A 61 10.64 0.24 -10.86
N ARG A 62 10.00 0.49 -12.02
CA ARG A 62 10.59 0.36 -13.38
C ARG A 62 11.67 -0.72 -13.51
N SER A 63 11.27 -1.98 -13.36
CA SER A 63 12.19 -3.13 -13.45
C SER A 63 11.60 -4.19 -14.38
N PRO A 64 11.86 -4.08 -15.71
CA PRO A 64 11.20 -4.93 -16.70
C PRO A 64 11.66 -6.40 -16.63
N ASP A 65 12.89 -6.71 -16.23
CA ASP A 65 13.50 -8.03 -16.49
C ASP A 65 13.82 -8.86 -15.24
N ILE A 66 12.86 -8.98 -14.32
CA ILE A 66 13.01 -9.83 -13.12
C ILE A 66 11.85 -10.83 -12.99
N ASP A 67 12.15 -12.00 -12.43
CA ASP A 67 11.14 -13.01 -12.12
C ASP A 67 10.17 -12.52 -11.03
N GLU A 68 9.01 -13.19 -10.96
CA GLU A 68 7.91 -12.79 -10.07
C GLU A 68 8.29 -12.84 -8.59
N PHE A 69 9.17 -13.78 -8.19
CA PHE A 69 9.60 -13.89 -6.81
C PHE A 69 10.46 -12.68 -6.41
N ARG A 70 11.48 -12.35 -7.21
CA ARG A 70 12.31 -11.15 -6.99
C ARG A 70 11.47 -9.89 -7.01
N ARG A 71 10.50 -9.81 -7.94
CA ARG A 71 9.56 -8.69 -8.04
C ARG A 71 8.76 -8.53 -6.74
N LYS A 72 8.12 -9.59 -6.27
CA LYS A 72 7.38 -9.63 -4.99
C LYS A 72 8.25 -9.10 -3.85
N ILE A 73 9.47 -9.63 -3.69
CA ILE A 73 10.38 -9.22 -2.61
C ILE A 73 10.76 -7.74 -2.72
N MET A 74 11.03 -7.23 -3.93
CA MET A 74 11.35 -5.81 -4.14
C MET A 74 10.20 -4.88 -3.77
N TYR A 75 8.97 -5.21 -4.21
CA TYR A 75 7.78 -4.42 -3.86
C TYR A 75 7.51 -4.45 -2.35
N LEU A 76 7.52 -5.64 -1.74
CA LEU A 76 7.31 -5.78 -0.30
C LEU A 76 8.40 -5.08 0.53
N THR A 77 9.67 -5.11 0.08
CA THR A 77 10.76 -4.35 0.71
C THR A 77 10.51 -2.85 0.67
N LYS A 78 10.14 -2.31 -0.49
CA LYS A 78 9.82 -0.88 -0.61
C LYS A 78 8.60 -0.50 0.23
N MET A 79 7.55 -1.33 0.22
CA MET A 79 6.34 -1.11 1.02
C MET A 79 6.64 -1.15 2.52
N LYS A 80 7.35 -2.17 2.98
CA LYS A 80 7.75 -2.32 4.38
C LYS A 80 8.55 -1.12 4.85
N ARG A 81 9.49 -0.65 4.02
CA ARG A 81 10.30 0.53 4.33
C ARG A 81 9.49 1.83 4.36
N LEU A 82 8.56 2.03 3.43
CA LEU A 82 7.71 3.23 3.36
C LEU A 82 6.65 3.27 4.46
N PHE A 83 5.94 2.16 4.68
CA PHE A 83 4.65 2.14 5.39
C PHE A 83 4.66 1.36 6.70
N GLY A 84 5.73 0.62 6.99
CA GLY A 84 5.74 -0.33 8.11
C GLY A 84 7.09 -0.50 8.77
N LEU A 85 8.01 0.47 8.62
CA LEU A 85 9.39 0.34 9.09
C LEU A 85 9.47 -0.05 10.56
N ASN A 86 8.66 0.59 11.40
CA ASN A 86 8.64 0.38 12.85
C ASN A 86 7.49 -0.52 13.32
N ASN A 87 6.70 -1.06 12.40
CA ASN A 87 5.53 -1.88 12.73
C ASN A 87 5.87 -3.36 12.54
N PRO A 88 5.44 -4.30 13.39
CA PRO A 88 5.57 -5.72 13.10
C PRO A 88 4.73 -6.12 11.88
N TRP A 89 5.07 -7.25 11.25
CA TRP A 89 4.19 -7.85 10.24
C TRP A 89 2.84 -8.23 10.86
N PRO A 90 1.72 -8.12 10.12
CA PRO A 90 0.43 -8.59 10.59
C PRO A 90 0.46 -10.08 10.93
N ASP A 91 -0.21 -10.49 12.00
CA ASP A 91 -0.34 -11.89 12.41
C ASP A 91 -0.81 -12.80 11.27
N ALA A 92 -1.77 -12.32 10.48
CA ALA A 92 -2.31 -13.04 9.32
C ALA A 92 -1.21 -13.35 8.28
N PHE A 93 -0.24 -12.44 8.11
CA PHE A 93 0.85 -12.61 7.15
C PHE A 93 1.85 -13.63 7.69
N LEU A 94 2.19 -13.56 8.98
CA LEU A 94 3.11 -14.50 9.63
C LEU A 94 2.56 -15.94 9.63
N LYS A 95 1.24 -16.11 9.82
CA LYS A 95 0.55 -17.42 9.84
C LYS A 95 0.25 -17.99 8.45
N SER A 96 0.57 -17.27 7.38
CA SER A 96 0.24 -17.66 5.99
C SER A 96 1.26 -18.58 5.30
N GLY A 97 2.29 -19.02 6.02
CA GLY A 97 3.40 -19.77 5.42
C GLY A 97 4.30 -18.92 4.50
N ARG A 98 4.34 -17.60 4.73
CA ARG A 98 5.22 -16.64 4.03
C ARG A 98 6.35 -16.12 4.91
N ALA A 99 6.59 -16.74 6.07
CA ALA A 99 7.56 -16.26 7.06
C ALA A 99 8.97 -16.05 6.46
N ASP A 100 9.43 -16.96 5.61
CA ASP A 100 10.73 -16.85 4.95
C ASP A 100 10.81 -15.64 4.00
N ASP A 101 9.75 -15.38 3.22
CA ASP A 101 9.66 -14.20 2.36
C ASP A 101 9.74 -12.91 3.19
N LEU A 102 9.00 -12.86 4.30
CA LEU A 102 8.94 -11.69 5.18
C LEU A 102 10.28 -11.46 5.90
N GLY A 103 10.96 -12.53 6.33
CA GLY A 103 12.29 -12.44 6.92
C GLY A 103 13.35 -11.94 5.93
N LEU A 104 13.26 -12.35 4.66
CA LEU A 104 14.10 -11.80 3.59
C LEU A 104 13.82 -10.32 3.37
N VAL A 105 12.54 -9.92 3.35
CA VAL A 105 12.14 -8.52 3.23
C VAL A 105 12.73 -7.69 4.37
N ASP A 106 12.60 -8.12 5.62
CA ASP A 106 13.14 -7.38 6.78
C ASP A 106 14.67 -7.23 6.70
N SER A 107 15.37 -8.28 6.25
CA SER A 107 16.82 -8.25 6.03
C SER A 107 17.24 -7.23 4.96
N LEU A 108 16.43 -7.05 3.92
CA LEU A 108 16.68 -6.07 2.85
C LEU A 108 16.30 -4.66 3.26
N VAL A 109 15.22 -4.46 4.02
CA VAL A 109 14.78 -3.15 4.52
C VAL A 109 15.89 -2.44 5.27
N ALA A 110 16.66 -3.17 6.09
CA ALA A 110 17.81 -2.66 6.83
C ALA A 110 18.92 -2.08 5.93
N GLN A 111 18.98 -2.49 4.66
CA GLN A 111 19.97 -2.05 3.69
C GLN A 111 19.45 -0.90 2.80
N THR A 112 18.17 -0.53 2.91
CA THR A 112 17.56 0.51 2.09
C THR A 112 17.58 1.88 2.77
N LYS A 113 17.74 2.94 1.96
CA LYS A 113 17.71 4.34 2.43
C LYS A 113 16.39 5.05 2.15
N THR A 114 15.35 4.35 1.71
CA THR A 114 14.03 4.96 1.43
C THR A 114 13.48 5.59 2.72
N PRO A 115 12.96 6.82 2.71
CA PRO A 115 12.32 7.42 3.88
C PRO A 115 11.00 6.71 4.21
N SER A 116 10.46 6.92 5.42
CA SER A 116 9.06 6.57 5.71
C SER A 116 8.12 7.45 4.89
N LEU A 117 6.84 7.05 4.79
CA LEU A 117 5.81 7.84 4.12
C LEU A 117 5.68 9.24 4.75
N GLU A 118 5.65 9.34 6.07
CA GLU A 118 5.51 10.61 6.79
C GLU A 118 6.66 11.55 6.46
N SER A 119 7.91 11.05 6.54
CA SER A 119 9.09 11.84 6.17
C SER A 119 9.10 12.23 4.69
N PHE A 120 8.67 11.31 3.81
CA PHE A 120 8.55 11.57 2.38
C PHE A 120 7.54 12.68 2.06
N LEU A 121 6.39 12.68 2.73
CA LEU A 121 5.33 13.67 2.52
C LEU A 121 5.67 15.01 3.18
N ALA A 122 6.23 14.99 4.40
CA ALA A 122 6.68 16.20 5.09
C ALA A 122 7.75 16.94 4.27
N SER A 123 8.72 16.23 3.68
CA SER A 123 9.73 16.83 2.78
C SER A 123 9.15 17.43 1.49
N ARG A 124 7.86 17.20 1.20
CA ARG A 124 7.12 17.74 0.05
C ARG A 124 6.02 18.72 0.46
N ASN A 125 6.18 19.37 1.61
CA ASN A 125 5.21 20.34 2.16
C ASN A 125 3.82 19.72 2.41
N GLY A 126 3.79 18.43 2.79
CA GLY A 126 2.58 17.81 3.31
C GLY A 126 2.25 18.34 4.70
N SER A 127 1.03 18.83 4.87
CA SER A 127 0.51 19.21 6.18
C SER A 127 0.28 17.98 7.06
N GLU A 128 0.21 18.17 8.37
CA GLU A 128 -0.08 17.08 9.32
C GLU A 128 -1.40 16.36 8.99
N VAL A 129 -2.42 17.11 8.54
CA VAL A 129 -3.73 16.57 8.18
C VAL A 129 -3.67 15.69 6.92
N GLU A 130 -2.85 16.05 5.94
CA GLU A 130 -2.65 15.25 4.72
C GLU A 130 -1.82 13.99 4.99
N ILE A 131 -0.84 14.09 5.88
CA ILE A 131 -0.02 12.96 6.30
C ILE A 131 -0.86 11.96 7.11
N ASP A 132 -1.67 12.44 8.06
CA ASP A 132 -2.62 11.59 8.80
C ASP A 132 -3.57 10.90 7.81
N PHE A 133 -4.17 11.64 6.86
CA PHE A 133 -5.04 11.06 5.84
C PHE A 133 -4.37 9.95 5.02
N ALA A 134 -3.16 10.20 4.51
CA ALA A 134 -2.40 9.21 3.75
C ALA A 134 -2.07 7.96 4.58
N THR A 135 -1.66 8.15 5.83
CA THR A 135 -1.28 7.04 6.71
C THR A 135 -2.48 6.22 7.18
N ARG A 136 -3.71 6.75 7.19
CA ARG A 136 -4.93 5.94 7.41
C ARG A 136 -5.23 4.96 6.29
N MET A 137 -4.84 5.28 5.05
CA MET A 137 -5.04 4.42 3.87
C MET A 137 -3.87 3.46 3.62
N LEU A 138 -2.64 3.95 3.78
CA LEU A 138 -1.41 3.24 3.41
C LEU A 138 -0.82 2.45 4.58
N GLN A 139 -1.57 1.46 5.07
CA GLN A 139 -1.13 0.53 6.11
C GLN A 139 -0.78 -0.84 5.52
N ILE A 140 0.28 -1.47 6.02
CA ILE A 140 0.63 -2.86 5.62
C ILE A 140 -0.48 -3.83 6.05
N ASP A 141 -0.99 -3.68 7.27
CA ASP A 141 -2.09 -4.47 7.78
C ASP A 141 -3.42 -4.02 7.15
N PRO A 142 -4.07 -4.85 6.30
CA PRO A 142 -5.34 -4.47 5.70
C PRO A 142 -6.43 -4.19 6.75
N ALA A 143 -6.39 -4.84 7.92
CA ALA A 143 -7.37 -4.64 8.99
C ALA A 143 -7.21 -3.29 9.73
N LYS A 144 -6.08 -2.61 9.55
CA LYS A 144 -5.82 -1.28 10.12
C LYS A 144 -6.08 -0.13 9.15
N ARG A 145 -6.33 -0.43 7.87
CA ARG A 145 -6.73 0.58 6.89
C ARG A 145 -8.12 1.08 7.23
N TRP A 146 -8.31 2.38 7.20
CA TRP A 146 -9.64 2.95 7.36
C TRP A 146 -10.56 2.55 6.20
N THR A 147 -11.84 2.38 6.49
CA THR A 147 -12.86 2.16 5.46
C THR A 147 -13.13 3.45 4.68
N ALA A 148 -13.77 3.32 3.52
CA ALA A 148 -14.21 4.50 2.75
C ALA A 148 -15.11 5.42 3.59
N GLU A 149 -16.02 4.86 4.38
CA GLU A 149 -16.90 5.61 5.28
C GLU A 149 -16.12 6.38 6.34
N GLN A 150 -15.12 5.75 6.98
CA GLN A 150 -14.25 6.44 7.95
C GLN A 150 -13.46 7.57 7.30
N LEU A 151 -12.96 7.36 6.07
CA LEU A 151 -12.21 8.38 5.33
C LEU A 151 -13.07 9.57 4.92
N LEU A 152 -14.35 9.37 4.61
CA LEU A 152 -15.29 10.47 4.33
C LEU A 152 -15.45 11.40 5.53
N GLY A 153 -15.38 10.87 6.74
CA GLY A 153 -15.39 11.66 7.98
C GLY A 153 -14.03 12.27 8.35
N HIS A 154 -12.97 12.04 7.57
CA HIS A 154 -11.65 12.55 7.90
C HIS A 154 -11.57 14.06 7.67
N ARG A 155 -10.83 14.76 8.56
CA ARG A 155 -10.69 16.23 8.55
C ARG A 155 -10.18 16.80 7.23
N TRP A 156 -9.37 16.04 6.49
CA TRP A 156 -8.89 16.43 5.16
C TRP A 156 -9.99 16.48 4.10
N VAL A 157 -11.00 15.61 4.21
CA VAL A 157 -12.12 15.55 3.26
C VAL A 157 -13.21 16.54 3.66
N ALA A 158 -13.41 16.71 4.97
CA ALA A 158 -14.44 17.59 5.53
C ALA A 158 -14.02 19.06 5.65
N SER A 159 -12.77 19.41 5.31
CA SER A 159 -12.24 20.79 5.33
C SER A 159 -12.63 21.61 4.11
#